data_AF-A0A2H3K2T3-F1
#
_entry.id   AF-A0A2H3K2T3-F1
#
_cell.length_a   1.000
_cell.length_b   1.000
_cell.length_c   1.000
_cell.angle_alpha   90.00
_cell.angle_beta   90.00
_cell.angle_gamma   90.00
#
_symmetry.space_group_name_H-M   'P 1'
#
loop_
_entity.id
_entity.type
_entity.pdbx_description
1 polymer ?
#
loop_
_entity_poly.entity_id
_entity_poly.type
_entity_poly.pdbx_seq_one_letter_code
_entity_poly.pdbx_strand_id
1 'polypeptide(L)'
;MLGTALLVLSIVAILHAAFSTYEHLTHLKALGRPEGSLPQDTVYEALIAVVFGIVGAALRTPELREVTWRSEMKRRSAEEQDTRLSFATFVQRAGILNNTTA
;
A
#
# COMPACT_ATOMS: atom_id res chain seq x y z
N MET A 1 -1.80 9.26 -4.52
CA MET A 1 -2.48 10.14 -3.54
C MET A 1 -3.91 9.65 -3.25
N LEU A 2 -4.76 9.48 -4.28
CA LEU A 2 -6.16 9.06 -4.10
C LEU A 2 -6.34 7.72 -3.35
N GLY A 3 -5.59 6.66 -3.70
CA GLY A 3 -5.69 5.36 -3.00
C GLY A 3 -5.38 5.46 -1.51
N THR A 4 -4.35 6.22 -1.14
CA THR A 4 -4.02 6.50 0.27
C THR A 4 -5.13 7.28 0.98
N ALA A 5 -5.71 8.29 0.33
CA ALA A 5 -6.81 9.06 0.91
C ALA A 5 -8.06 8.19 1.16
N LEU A 6 -8.42 7.33 0.20
CA LEU A 6 -9.53 6.38 0.34
C LEU A 6 -9.28 5.36 1.46
N LEU A 7 -8.04 4.89 1.62
CA LEU A 7 -7.68 4.00 2.72
C LEU A 7 -7.81 4.69 4.08
N VAL A 8 -7.31 5.92 4.23
CA VAL A 8 -7.44 6.68 5.48
C VAL A 8 -8.91 6.93 5.79
N LEU A 9 -9.71 7.33 4.80
CA LEU A 9 -11.15 7.53 4.94
C LEU A 9 -11.86 6.23 5.38
N SER A 10 -11.53 5.10 4.74
CA SER A 10 -12.06 3.79 5.07
C SER A 10 -11.73 3.39 6.52
N ILE A 11 -10.49 3.59 6.97
CA ILE A 11 -10.08 3.29 8.34
C ILE A 11 -10.90 4.11 9.34
N VAL A 12 -11.01 5.42 9.12
CA VAL A 12 -11.80 6.31 10.01
C VAL A 12 -13.27 5.90 10.03
N ALA A 13 -13.87 5.65 8.86
CA ALA A 13 -15.27 5.25 8.76
C ALA A 13 -15.56 3.88 9.41
N ILE A 14 -14.66 2.89 9.26
CA ILE A 14 -14.79 1.59 9.95
C ILE A 14 -14.71 1.78 11.47
N LEU A 15 -13.74 2.58 11.95
CA LEU A 15 -13.61 2.84 13.39
C LEU A 15 -14.85 3.56 13.94
N HIS A 16 -15.41 4.50 13.17
CA HIS A 16 -16.63 5.21 13.52
C HIS A 16 -17.85 4.27 13.58
N ALA A 17 -18.03 3.40 12.58
CA ALA A 17 -19.10 2.41 12.56
C ALA A 17 -18.94 1.36 13.69
N ALA A 18 -17.70 0.96 14.01
CA ALA A 18 -17.40 0.06 15.12
C ALA A 18 -17.73 0.70 16.48
N PHE A 19 -17.37 1.97 16.68
CA PHE A 19 -17.72 2.72 17.88
C PHE A 19 -19.25 2.87 18.01
N SER A 20 -19.94 3.21 16.92
CA SER A 20 -21.40 3.34 16.90
C SER A 20 -22.10 2.01 17.21
N THR A 21 -21.56 0.90 16.70
CA THR A 21 -22.03 -0.45 17.03
C THR A 21 -21.83 -0.77 18.51
N TYR A 22 -20.66 -0.43 19.06
CA TYR A 22 -20.36 -0.60 20.47
C TYR A 22 -21.36 0.16 21.36
N GLU A 23 -21.56 1.46 21.10
CA GLU A 23 -22.52 2.30 21.84
C GLU A 23 -23.95 1.77 21.76
N HIS A 24 -24.40 1.33 20.59
CA HIS A 24 -25.73 0.75 20.43
C HIS A 24 -25.91 -0.53 21.27
N LEU A 25 -24.93 -1.42 21.25
CA LEU A 25 -24.98 -2.69 21.99
C LEU A 25 -24.84 -2.48 23.51
N THR A 26 -24.00 -1.54 23.95
CA THR A 26 -23.88 -1.21 25.38
C THR A 26 -25.17 -0.58 25.90
N HIS A 27 -25.82 0.27 25.11
CA HIS A 27 -27.12 0.85 25.45
C HIS A 27 -28.22 -0.22 25.56
N LEU A 28 -28.32 -1.14 24.59
CA LEU A 28 -29.25 -2.27 24.65
C LEU A 28 -29.01 -3.15 25.89
N LYS A 29 -27.74 -3.40 26.22
CA LYS A 29 -27.35 -4.14 27.43
C LYS A 29 -27.78 -3.41 28.71
N ALA A 30 -27.62 -2.10 28.78
CA ALA A 30 -28.04 -1.29 29.94
C ALA A 30 -29.56 -1.30 30.13
N LEU A 31 -30.32 -1.37 29.04
CA LEU A 31 -31.80 -1.48 29.07
C LEU A 31 -32.31 -2.89 29.41
N GLY A 32 -31.43 -3.88 29.62
CA GLY A 32 -31.81 -5.26 29.87
C GLY A 32 -32.46 -5.95 28.67
N ARG A 33 -32.28 -5.40 27.46
CA ARG A 33 -32.82 -5.92 26.20
C ARG A 33 -31.67 -6.18 25.22
N PRO A 34 -30.85 -7.23 25.46
CA PRO A 34 -29.68 -7.51 24.62
C PRO A 34 -30.06 -7.95 23.21
N GLU A 35 -31.32 -8.31 22.99
CA GLU A 35 -31.85 -8.75 21.71
C GLU A 35 -32.40 -7.54 20.95
N GLY A 36 -31.65 -7.11 19.93
CA GLY A 36 -32.05 -6.01 19.06
C GLY A 36 -31.22 -6.03 17.79
N SER A 37 -31.85 -5.75 16.64
CA SER A 37 -31.13 -5.59 15.39
C SER A 37 -30.25 -4.34 15.43
N LEU A 38 -29.15 -4.36 14.69
CA LEU A 38 -28.37 -3.16 14.44
C LEU A 38 -29.16 -2.15 13.60
N PRO A 39 -28.98 -0.84 13.86
CA PRO A 39 -29.48 0.20 12.98
C PRO A 39 -28.93 0.02 11.56
N GLN A 40 -29.80 0.15 10.56
CA GLN A 40 -29.43 -0.11 9.16
C GLN A 40 -28.41 0.90 8.62
N ASP A 41 -28.45 2.14 9.11
CA ASP A 41 -27.46 3.18 8.82
C ASP A 41 -26.05 2.75 9.20
N THR A 42 -25.83 2.22 10.41
CA THR A 42 -24.52 1.69 10.83
C THR A 42 -24.05 0.53 9.96
N VAL A 43 -24.98 -0.33 9.53
CA VAL A 43 -24.68 -1.45 8.62
C VAL A 43 -24.22 -0.92 7.25
N TYR A 44 -24.94 0.04 6.67
CA TYR A 44 -24.57 0.65 5.40
C TYR A 44 -23.27 1.44 5.50
N GLU A 45 -23.04 2.16 6.60
CA GLU A 45 -21.79 2.87 6.84
C GLU A 45 -20.59 1.91 6.84
N ALA A 46 -20.68 0.79 7.57
CA ALA A 46 -19.65 -0.23 7.60
C ALA A 46 -19.40 -0.86 6.22
N LEU A 47 -20.46 -1.16 5.46
CA LEU A 47 -20.35 -1.71 4.10
C LEU A 47 -19.67 -0.73 3.14
N ILE A 48 -20.06 0.55 3.16
CA ILE A 48 -19.44 1.60 2.33
C ILE A 48 -17.97 1.78 2.70
N ALA A 49 -17.65 1.77 4.00
CA ALA A 49 -16.29 1.89 4.48
C ALA A 49 -15.40 0.73 3.99
N VAL A 50 -15.92 -0.50 3.97
CA VAL A 50 -15.23 -1.67 3.39
C VAL A 50 -15.01 -1.50 1.88
N VAL A 51 -16.03 -1.05 1.13
CA VAL A 51 -15.90 -0.80 -0.32
C VAL A 51 -14.79 0.23 -0.60
N PHE A 52 -14.76 1.33 0.15
CA PHE A 52 -13.68 2.31 0.02
C PHE A 52 -12.31 1.75 0.39
N GLY A 53 -12.24 0.84 1.36
CA GLY A 53 -11.00 0.15 1.72
C GLY A 53 -10.48 -0.72 0.58
N ILE A 54 -11.36 -1.51 -0.04
CA ILE A 54 -11.02 -2.36 -1.19
C ILE A 54 -10.54 -1.51 -2.37
N VAL A 55 -11.31 -0.48 -2.74
CA VAL A 55 -10.96 0.40 -3.86
C VAL A 55 -9.67 1.17 -3.57
N GLY A 56 -9.52 1.72 -2.36
CA GLY A 56 -8.32 2.43 -1.94
C GLY A 56 -7.08 1.55 -1.94
N ALA A 57 -7.18 0.30 -1.48
CA ALA A 57 -6.11 -0.68 -1.52
C ALA A 57 -5.71 -1.01 -2.97
N ALA A 58 -6.69 -1.29 -3.84
CA ALA A 58 -6.44 -1.60 -5.25
C ALA A 58 -5.74 -0.45 -5.97
N LEU A 59 -6.15 0.80 -5.73
CA LEU A 59 -5.55 2.00 -6.33
C LEU A 59 -4.17 2.36 -5.76
N ARG A 60 -3.83 1.88 -4.56
CA ARG A 60 -2.51 2.11 -3.95
C ARG A 60 -1.44 1.16 -4.49
N THR A 61 -1.86 0.01 -5.02
CA THR A 61 -0.94 -0.99 -5.57
C THR A 61 -0.15 -0.40 -6.74
N PRO A 62 1.18 -0.64 -6.82
CA PRO A 62 1.96 -0.24 -7.98
C PRO A 62 1.48 -0.94 -9.26
N GLU A 63 1.77 -0.34 -10.41
CA GLU A 63 1.44 -0.93 -11.69
C GLU A 63 2.06 -2.33 -11.84
N LEU A 64 1.29 -3.24 -12.43
CA LEU A 64 1.78 -4.59 -12.72
C LEU A 64 2.92 -4.49 -13.73
N ARG A 65 4.02 -5.16 -13.41
CA ARG A 65 5.18 -5.23 -14.28
C ARG A 65 5.04 -6.39 -15.25
N GLU A 66 5.36 -6.17 -16.51
CA GLU A 66 5.41 -7.27 -17.50
C GLU A 66 6.48 -8.31 -17.13
N VAL A 67 6.16 -9.58 -17.36
CA VAL A 67 7.03 -10.72 -17.01
C VAL A 67 7.94 -11.13 -18.18
N THR A 68 7.74 -10.56 -19.37
CA THR A 68 8.45 -11.01 -20.57
C THR A 68 9.90 -10.51 -20.58
N TRP A 69 10.85 -11.42 -20.82
CA TRP A 69 12.27 -11.10 -20.96
C TRP A 69 12.54 -9.98 -21.98
N ARG A 70 11.78 -9.95 -23.08
CA ARG A 70 11.92 -8.94 -24.13
C ARG A 70 11.58 -7.53 -23.63
N SER A 71 10.53 -7.37 -22.82
CA SER A 71 10.16 -6.05 -22.30
C SER A 71 11.03 -5.60 -21.15
N GLU A 72 11.53 -6.54 -20.34
CA GLU A 72 12.62 -6.30 -19.39
C GLU A 72 13.88 -5.78 -20.10
N MET A 73 14.28 -6.43 -21.20
CA MET A 73 15.51 -6.09 -21.91
C MET A 73 15.47 -4.72 -22.57
N LYS A 74 14.28 -4.26 -22.97
CA LYS A 74 14.09 -2.92 -23.55
C LYS A 74 14.37 -1.78 -22.56
N ARG A 75 14.27 -2.05 -21.24
CA ARG A 75 14.48 -1.04 -20.19
C ARG A 75 15.95 -0.93 -19.74
N ARG A 76 16.78 -1.94 -20.02
CA ARG A 76 18.19 -1.96 -19.60
C ARG A 76 19.09 -1.29 -20.65
N SER A 77 20.11 -0.57 -20.19
CA SER A 77 21.11 0.01 -21.09
C SER A 77 22.15 -1.04 -21.50
N ALA A 78 22.71 -0.90 -22.71
CA ALA A 78 23.73 -1.82 -23.20
C ALA A 78 24.98 -1.84 -22.31
N GLU A 79 25.32 -0.70 -21.70
CA GLU A 79 26.44 -0.56 -20.77
C GLU A 79 26.23 -1.35 -19.47
N GLU A 80 24.99 -1.42 -18.97
CA GLU A 80 24.64 -2.18 -17.76
C GLU A 80 24.69 -3.70 -18.01
N GLN A 81 24.42 -4.11 -19.25
CA GLN A 81 24.52 -5.51 -19.67
C GLN A 81 25.96 -5.99 -19.87
N ASP A 82 26.83 -5.13 -20.41
CA ASP A 82 28.21 -5.46 -20.75
C ASP A 82 29.22 -4.95 -19.72
N THR A 83 28.85 -5.00 -18.43
CA THR A 83 29.78 -4.62 -17.36
C THR A 83 30.90 -5.64 -17.15
N ARG A 84 30.76 -6.87 -17.71
CA ARG A 84 31.68 -8.02 -17.59
C ARG A 84 32.43 -8.01 -16.26
N LEU A 85 31.69 -7.84 -15.16
CA LEU A 85 32.26 -7.53 -13.85
C LEU A 85 33.26 -8.60 -13.38
N SER A 86 33.06 -9.85 -13.77
CA SER A 86 33.96 -10.97 -13.52
C SER A 86 35.33 -10.84 -14.18
N PHE A 87 35.46 -9.99 -15.20
CA PHE A 87 36.68 -9.67 -15.94
C PHE A 87 37.10 -8.20 -15.74
N ALA A 88 36.52 -7.51 -14.75
CA ALA A 88 36.87 -6.14 -14.46
C ALA A 88 38.35 -6.05 -14.09
N THR A 89 39.10 -5.20 -14.80
CA THR A 89 40.50 -4.92 -14.53
C THR A 89 40.60 -3.60 -13.77
N PHE A 90 41.26 -3.59 -12.61
CA PHE A 90 41.40 -2.38 -11.78
C PHE A 90 42.41 -1.36 -12.34
N VAL A 91 43.13 -1.72 -13.40
CA VAL A 91 44.05 -0.81 -14.12
C VAL A 91 43.22 0.00 -15.13
N GLN A 92 42.74 1.16 -14.71
CA GLN A 92 42.01 2.11 -15.54
C GLN A 92 42.86 3.34 -15.86
N ARG A 93 42.68 3.93 -17.04
CA ARG A 93 43.41 5.13 -17.51
C ARG A 93 43.23 6.34 -16.57
N ALA A 94 42.13 6.39 -15.84
CA ALA A 94 41.86 7.44 -14.85
C ALA A 94 42.74 7.34 -13.58
N GLY A 95 43.51 6.25 -13.41
CA GLY A 95 44.23 5.97 -12.17
C GLY A 95 43.28 5.60 -11.02
N ILE A 96 43.85 5.09 -9.93
CA ILE A 96 43.13 5.02 -8.65
C ILE A 96 43.30 6.41 -8.04
N LEU A 97 42.22 7.18 -7.92
CA LEU A 97 42.24 8.41 -7.13
C LEU A 97 42.53 8.03 -5.67
N ASN A 98 43.81 8.07 -5.30
CA ASN A 98 44.26 7.93 -3.94
C ASN A 98 43.94 9.26 -3.25
N ASN A 99 43.05 9.22 -2.26
CA ASN A 99 42.67 10.37 -1.45
C ASN A 99 43.89 10.79 -0.59
N THR A 100 44.81 11.55 -1.19
CA THR A 100 46.04 12.05 -0.55
C THR A 100 46.03 13.56 -0.60
N THR A 101 45.14 14.16 0.19
CA THR A 101 45.30 15.53 0.70
C THR A 101 44.71 15.58 2.10
N ALA A 102 45.61 15.47 3.08
CA ALA A 102 45.46 16.05 4.42
C ALA A 102 45.58 17.58 4.34
#